data_AF-C1N8Q2-F1
#
_entry.id   AF-C1N8Q2-F1
#
_cell.length_a   1.000
_cell.length_b   1.000
_cell.length_c   1.000
_cell.angle_alpha   90.00
_cell.angle_beta   90.00
_cell.angle_gamma   90.00
#
_symmetry.space_group_name_H-M   'P 1'
#
loop_
_entity.id
_entity.type
_entity.pdbx_description
1 polymer ?
#
loop_
_entity_poly.entity_id
_entity_poly.type
_entity_poly.pdbx_seq_one_letter_code
_entity_poly.pdbx_strand_id
1 'polypeptide(L)'
;MSAASISIVVASSASVASASPRCAVARLVKKVQGKIPVVSLLSKLLTPEGGIGVEALSYNEYCRAKLDAAGGTEYGASLSEICDAYKKEPRQLLLLTWMVYEGDGLLPDDVATAAARRLSSTGFDYEYEIFKFESARDEAIARARKKGVDPRAGRDAARATKTATEVLELCCGATNGLTTEGKGHIAVVAAATMEAV
;
A
#
# COMPACT_ATOMS: atom_id res chain seq x y z
N MET A 1 29.07 -0.56 77.66
CA MET A 1 28.17 -1.70 77.41
C MET A 1 28.01 -1.84 75.91
N SER A 2 28.36 -3.03 75.41
CA SER A 2 28.02 -3.70 74.14
C SER A 2 28.05 -2.95 72.80
N ALA A 3 28.93 -3.46 71.93
CA ALA A 3 28.99 -3.26 70.48
C ALA A 3 28.21 -4.36 69.73
N ALA A 4 27.87 -4.10 68.45
CA ALA A 4 27.83 -5.04 67.32
C ALA A 4 27.54 -4.23 66.03
N SER A 5 28.51 -3.98 65.14
CA SER A 5 28.93 -4.80 63.98
C SER A 5 27.89 -4.83 62.84
N ILE A 6 27.99 -3.96 61.84
CA ILE A 6 28.63 -4.13 60.50
C ILE A 6 27.92 -5.14 59.58
N SER A 7 27.43 -4.67 58.42
CA SER A 7 27.91 -5.11 57.09
C SER A 7 27.41 -4.21 55.96
N ILE A 8 28.38 -3.71 55.19
CA ILE A 8 28.26 -3.05 53.89
C ILE A 8 28.32 -4.12 52.81
N VAL A 9 27.47 -4.04 51.79
CA VAL A 9 27.74 -4.61 50.45
C VAL A 9 27.44 -3.54 49.40
N VAL A 10 28.39 -3.38 48.48
CA VAL A 10 28.49 -2.38 47.42
C VAL A 10 28.05 -2.96 46.06
N ALA A 11 27.69 -2.04 45.14
CA ALA A 11 27.50 -2.15 43.68
C ALA A 11 26.10 -2.62 43.23
N SER A 12 25.52 -2.13 42.12
CA SER A 12 26.08 -1.54 40.90
C SER A 12 25.05 -0.62 40.23
N SER A 13 25.54 0.38 39.50
CA SER A 13 24.78 1.29 38.63
C SER A 13 24.14 0.58 37.43
N ALA A 14 22.92 0.97 37.06
CA ALA A 14 22.35 0.83 35.71
C ALA A 14 21.20 1.83 35.52
N SER A 15 21.30 2.66 34.48
CA SER A 15 20.23 3.53 33.99
C SER A 15 19.25 2.72 33.13
N VAL A 16 17.95 3.01 33.18
CA VAL A 16 17.05 2.78 32.04
C VAL A 16 15.90 3.80 32.05
N ALA A 17 15.75 4.37 30.86
CA ALA A 17 14.80 5.34 30.32
C ALA A 17 13.31 5.20 30.69
N SER A 18 12.68 6.37 30.63
CA SER A 18 11.23 6.63 30.54
C SER A 18 10.53 5.74 29.50
N ALA A 19 9.49 5.04 29.93
CA ALA A 19 8.59 4.31 29.04
C ALA A 19 7.59 5.26 28.36
N SER A 20 7.83 5.55 27.09
CA SER A 20 6.87 6.13 26.13
C SER A 20 5.84 5.06 25.72
N PRO A 21 4.55 5.40 25.44
CA PRO A 21 3.52 4.41 25.17
C PRO A 21 3.74 3.75 23.81
N ARG A 22 4.18 2.49 23.81
CA ARG A 22 4.33 1.69 22.60
C ARG A 22 2.96 1.37 21.99
N CYS A 23 2.87 1.78 20.73
CA CYS A 23 1.89 1.51 19.69
C CYS A 23 0.99 0.27 19.90
N ALA A 24 -0.32 0.46 19.69
CA ALA A 24 -1.40 -0.50 19.85
C ALA A 24 -1.44 -1.61 18.76
N VAL A 25 -0.30 -2.07 18.26
CA VAL A 25 -0.22 -3.12 17.22
C VAL A 25 -0.32 -4.53 17.82
N ALA A 26 0.08 -4.70 19.08
CA ALA A 26 0.09 -6.01 19.75
C ALA A 26 -1.30 -6.53 20.18
N ARG A 27 -2.36 -5.73 20.10
CA ARG A 27 -3.73 -6.15 20.50
C ARG A 27 -4.63 -6.58 19.34
N LEU A 28 -4.22 -6.39 18.09
CA LEU A 28 -5.03 -6.74 16.91
C LEU A 28 -4.82 -8.17 16.40
N VAL A 29 -3.85 -8.92 16.95
CA VAL A 29 -3.48 -10.27 16.48
C VAL A 29 -4.29 -11.40 17.15
N LYS A 30 -5.09 -11.13 18.20
CA LYS A 30 -5.86 -12.17 18.92
C LYS A 30 -7.36 -12.25 18.58
N LYS A 31 -7.84 -11.56 17.54
CA LYS A 31 -9.28 -11.56 17.17
C LYS A 31 -9.61 -12.03 15.75
N VAL A 32 -8.68 -12.67 15.04
CA VAL A 32 -8.91 -13.24 13.69
C VAL A 32 -8.81 -14.79 13.70
N GLN A 33 -9.08 -15.43 14.83
CA GLN A 33 -9.44 -16.84 14.85
C GLN A 33 -10.97 -16.93 14.91
N GLY A 34 -11.62 -17.11 13.75
CA GLY A 34 -12.96 -17.70 13.76
C GLY A 34 -14.02 -17.18 12.80
N LYS A 35 -13.79 -16.19 11.91
CA LYS A 35 -14.77 -15.81 10.87
C LYS A 35 -14.11 -15.30 9.59
N ILE A 36 -13.50 -16.21 8.82
CA ILE A 36 -13.33 -15.98 7.38
C ILE A 36 -14.65 -16.39 6.73
N PRO A 37 -15.37 -15.51 6.02
CA PRO A 37 -16.53 -15.93 5.24
C PRO A 37 -16.05 -16.79 4.06
N VAL A 38 -16.15 -18.11 4.23
CA VAL A 38 -15.73 -19.16 3.26
C VAL A 38 -16.46 -19.04 1.90
N VAL A 39 -17.58 -18.31 1.86
CA VAL A 39 -18.41 -18.12 0.66
C VAL A 39 -17.76 -17.23 -0.42
N SER A 40 -16.84 -16.33 -0.07
CA SER A 40 -16.12 -15.53 -1.09
C SER A 40 -15.02 -16.33 -1.82
N LEU A 41 -14.41 -17.31 -1.14
CA LEU A 41 -13.36 -18.15 -1.74
C LEU A 41 -13.91 -19.20 -2.71
N LEU A 42 -15.12 -19.73 -2.47
CA LEU A 42 -15.69 -20.79 -3.29
C LEU A 42 -16.27 -20.29 -4.62
N SER A 43 -16.67 -19.02 -4.72
CA SER A 43 -17.16 -18.45 -5.98
C SER A 43 -16.06 -18.37 -7.06
N LYS A 44 -14.78 -18.34 -6.65
CA LYS A 44 -13.61 -18.40 -7.56
C LYS A 44 -13.23 -19.83 -7.98
N LEU A 45 -13.70 -20.85 -7.25
CA LEU A 45 -13.31 -22.25 -7.47
C LEU A 45 -14.32 -23.04 -8.32
N LEU A 46 -15.55 -22.54 -8.48
CA LEU A 46 -16.67 -23.29 -9.08
C LEU A 46 -17.13 -22.76 -10.45
N THR A 47 -16.38 -21.84 -11.07
CA THR A 47 -16.58 -21.53 -12.49
C THR A 47 -15.92 -22.64 -13.31
N PRO A 48 -16.64 -23.35 -14.20
CA PRO A 48 -16.06 -24.39 -15.06
C PRO A 48 -15.11 -23.83 -16.13
N GLU A 49 -14.82 -22.53 -16.10
CA GLU A 49 -13.77 -21.85 -16.85
C GLU A 49 -12.50 -21.69 -15.99
N GLY A 50 -12.10 -22.77 -15.30
CA GLY A 50 -10.80 -22.91 -14.67
C GLY A 50 -9.69 -22.95 -15.72
N GLY A 51 -9.46 -21.81 -16.38
CA GLY A 51 -8.36 -21.56 -17.30
C GLY A 51 -7.40 -20.56 -16.66
N ILE A 52 -6.12 -20.89 -16.69
CA ILE A 52 -4.99 -20.12 -16.17
C ILE A 52 -4.91 -18.79 -16.93
N GLY A 53 -5.72 -17.81 -16.52
CA GLY A 53 -5.65 -16.43 -16.96
C GLY A 53 -5.35 -15.61 -15.72
N VAL A 54 -4.19 -14.94 -15.69
CA VAL A 54 -3.71 -14.24 -14.51
C VAL A 54 -4.81 -13.31 -13.98
N GLU A 55 -5.41 -13.70 -12.85
CA GLU A 55 -6.53 -13.01 -12.24
C GLU A 55 -6.11 -11.58 -11.91
N ALA A 56 -6.98 -10.60 -12.15
CA ALA A 56 -6.69 -9.22 -11.81
C ALA A 56 -6.43 -9.13 -10.30
N LEU A 57 -5.35 -8.47 -9.90
CA LEU A 57 -4.97 -8.41 -8.50
C LEU A 57 -5.95 -7.51 -7.74
N SER A 58 -6.56 -8.01 -6.67
CA SER A 58 -7.42 -7.15 -5.85
C SER A 58 -6.58 -6.13 -5.09
N TYR A 59 -7.18 -4.98 -4.78
CA TYR A 59 -6.51 -3.92 -4.01
C TYR A 59 -5.96 -4.43 -2.66
N ASN A 60 -6.69 -5.32 -1.99
CA ASN A 60 -6.27 -5.87 -0.70
C ASN A 60 -5.08 -6.83 -0.83
N GLU A 61 -5.03 -7.65 -1.88
CA GLU A 61 -3.88 -8.53 -2.16
C GLU A 61 -2.65 -7.70 -2.53
N TYR A 62 -2.83 -6.67 -3.36
CA TYR A 62 -1.78 -5.73 -3.71
C TYR A 62 -1.21 -5.03 -2.47
N CYS A 63 -2.06 -4.51 -1.59
CA CYS A 63 -1.62 -3.86 -0.36
C CYS A 63 -0.83 -4.80 0.54
N ARG A 64 -1.29 -6.05 0.70
CA ARG A 64 -0.57 -7.06 1.50
C ARG A 64 0.81 -7.31 0.93
N ALA A 65 0.89 -7.63 -0.36
CA ALA A 65 2.16 -7.90 -1.01
C ALA A 65 3.15 -6.73 -0.91
N LYS A 66 2.69 -5.50 -1.18
CA LYS A 66 3.55 -4.32 -1.11
C LYS A 66 3.93 -3.97 0.32
N LEU A 67 3.04 -4.10 1.31
CA LEU A 67 3.41 -3.83 2.71
C LEU A 67 4.33 -4.91 3.29
N ASP A 68 4.17 -6.17 2.90
CA ASP A 68 5.07 -7.25 3.32
C ASP A 68 6.49 -7.02 2.77
N ALA A 69 6.61 -6.48 1.54
CA ALA A 69 7.89 -6.10 0.93
C ALA A 69 8.54 -4.82 1.52
N ALA A 70 7.82 -4.08 2.38
CA ALA A 70 8.33 -2.82 2.95
C ALA A 70 9.31 -3.03 4.12
N GLY A 71 9.25 -4.16 4.81
CA GLY A 71 10.01 -4.38 6.05
C GLY A 71 11.53 -4.29 5.87
N GLY A 72 12.16 -3.24 6.41
CA GLY A 72 13.62 -3.07 6.37
C GLY A 72 14.20 -2.72 5.00
N THR A 73 13.37 -2.30 4.05
CA THR A 73 13.79 -1.93 2.69
C THR A 73 13.80 -0.42 2.48
N GLU A 74 14.54 0.03 1.45
CA GLU A 74 14.55 1.44 1.03
C GLU A 74 13.14 1.91 0.61
N TYR A 75 12.38 1.01 -0.02
CA TYR A 75 10.99 1.24 -0.35
C TYR A 75 10.13 1.51 0.89
N GLY A 76 10.24 0.68 1.93
CA GLY A 76 9.48 0.89 3.16
C GLY A 76 9.88 2.15 3.92
N ALA A 77 11.17 2.47 3.95
CA ALA A 77 11.66 3.73 4.50
C ALA A 77 11.08 4.92 3.73
N SER A 78 11.20 4.94 2.41
CA SER A 78 10.67 6.01 1.55
C SER A 78 9.15 6.15 1.66
N LEU A 79 8.40 5.05 1.74
CA LEU A 79 6.96 5.08 1.96
C LEU A 79 6.62 5.74 3.30
N SER A 80 7.36 5.41 4.36
CA SER A 80 7.18 6.04 5.68
C SER A 80 7.45 7.54 5.63
N GLU A 81 8.56 7.96 5.02
CA GLU A 81 8.95 9.37 4.92
C GLU A 81 7.90 10.20 4.17
N ILE A 82 7.35 9.70 3.06
CA ILE A 82 6.27 10.39 2.32
C ILE A 82 5.01 10.51 3.19
N CYS A 83 4.63 9.44 3.88
CA CYS A 83 3.45 9.44 4.76
C CYS A 83 3.60 10.48 5.88
N ASP A 84 4.77 10.53 6.51
CA ASP A 84 5.07 11.46 7.60
C ASP A 84 5.18 12.91 7.12
N ALA A 85 5.85 13.16 5.99
CA ALA A 85 6.05 14.50 5.44
C ALA A 85 4.74 15.12 4.92
N TYR A 86 3.92 14.33 4.21
CA TYR A 86 2.72 14.83 3.52
C TYR A 86 1.42 14.47 4.23
N LYS A 87 1.49 13.86 5.42
CA LYS A 87 0.35 13.44 6.25
C LYS A 87 -0.63 12.57 5.46
N LYS A 88 -0.08 11.64 4.68
CA LYS A 88 -0.84 10.67 3.89
C LYS A 88 -0.84 9.32 4.58
N GLU A 89 -1.94 8.59 4.41
CA GLU A 89 -1.99 7.20 4.83
C GLU A 89 -1.31 6.30 3.77
N PRO A 90 -0.54 5.28 4.17
CA PRO A 90 0.07 4.36 3.21
C PRO A 90 -0.95 3.74 2.24
N ARG A 91 -2.14 3.41 2.74
CA ARG A 91 -3.24 2.85 1.93
C ARG A 91 -3.69 3.79 0.82
N GLN A 92 -3.72 5.10 1.05
CA GLN A 92 -4.06 6.08 0.01
C GLN A 92 -3.07 6.03 -1.14
N LEU A 93 -1.77 5.98 -0.83
CA LEU A 93 -0.71 5.94 -1.83
C LEU A 93 -0.74 4.60 -2.59
N LEU A 94 -0.93 3.49 -1.87
CA LEU A 94 -1.04 2.16 -2.45
C LEU A 94 -2.29 1.98 -3.32
N LEU A 95 -3.40 2.66 -3.01
CA LEU A 95 -4.57 2.65 -3.87
C LEU A 95 -4.24 3.27 -5.23
N LEU A 96 -3.58 4.42 -5.23
CA LEU A 96 -3.19 5.11 -6.45
C LEU A 96 -2.21 4.28 -7.28
N THR A 97 -1.19 3.68 -6.65
CA THR A 97 -0.24 2.83 -7.38
C THR A 97 -0.87 1.53 -7.86
N TRP A 98 -1.83 0.95 -7.12
CA TRP A 98 -2.59 -0.20 -7.59
C TRP A 98 -3.44 0.15 -8.83
N MET A 99 -4.10 1.30 -8.84
CA MET A 99 -4.87 1.76 -10.00
C MET A 99 -3.99 1.91 -11.24
N VAL A 100 -2.76 2.43 -11.07
CA VAL A 100 -1.79 2.50 -12.17
C VAL A 100 -1.33 1.09 -12.58
N TYR A 101 -0.96 0.24 -11.63
CA TYR A 101 -0.44 -1.11 -11.89
C TYR A 101 -1.46 -2.02 -12.62
N GLU A 102 -2.72 -2.03 -12.18
CA GLU A 102 -3.77 -2.83 -12.80
C GLU A 102 -4.36 -2.17 -14.06
N GLY A 103 -4.31 -0.84 -14.14
CA GLY A 103 -4.86 -0.07 -15.24
C GLY A 103 -3.91 0.10 -16.43
N ASP A 104 -2.61 -0.08 -16.24
CA ASP A 104 -1.60 0.16 -17.27
C ASP A 104 -1.88 -0.65 -18.54
N GLY A 105 -1.85 0.04 -19.68
CA GLY A 105 -2.14 -0.54 -21.00
C GLY A 105 -3.61 -0.92 -21.24
N LEU A 106 -4.49 -0.73 -20.25
CA LEU A 106 -5.89 -1.14 -20.29
C LEU A 106 -6.86 0.02 -20.14
N LEU A 107 -6.54 0.96 -19.25
CA LEU A 107 -7.32 2.17 -18.95
C LEU A 107 -6.48 3.41 -19.24
N PRO A 108 -7.10 4.57 -19.52
CA PRO A 108 -6.35 5.80 -19.66
C PRO A 108 -5.81 6.29 -18.31
N ASP A 109 -4.64 6.95 -18.36
CA ASP A 109 -3.90 7.45 -17.18
C ASP A 109 -4.69 8.49 -16.35
N ASP A 110 -5.71 9.10 -16.97
CA ASP A 110 -6.59 10.08 -16.33
C ASP A 110 -7.42 9.47 -15.20
N VAL A 111 -7.68 8.17 -15.21
CA VAL A 111 -8.44 7.46 -14.16
C VAL A 111 -7.73 7.58 -12.81
N ALA A 112 -6.44 7.23 -12.76
CA ALA A 112 -5.63 7.33 -11.55
C ALA A 112 -5.35 8.80 -11.18
N THR A 113 -5.10 9.65 -12.17
CA THR A 113 -4.90 11.10 -11.97
C THR A 113 -6.11 11.77 -11.33
N ALA A 114 -7.32 11.44 -11.80
CA ALA A 114 -8.55 11.99 -11.28
C ALA A 114 -8.84 11.48 -9.85
N ALA A 115 -8.52 10.22 -9.55
CA ALA A 115 -8.58 9.70 -8.19
C ALA A 115 -7.60 10.43 -7.26
N ALA A 116 -6.36 10.68 -7.69
CA ALA A 116 -5.39 11.45 -6.91
C ALA A 116 -5.89 12.85 -6.54
N ARG A 117 -6.54 13.57 -7.47
CA ARG A 117 -7.12 14.90 -7.18
C ARG A 117 -8.25 14.86 -6.15
N ARG A 118 -9.06 13.79 -6.15
CA ARG A 118 -10.16 13.64 -5.19
C ARG A 118 -9.63 13.23 -3.82
N LEU A 119 -8.74 12.25 -3.78
CA LEU A 119 -8.09 11.78 -2.54
C LEU A 119 -7.16 12.84 -1.94
N SER A 120 -6.64 13.79 -2.73
CA SER A 120 -5.83 14.88 -2.20
C SER A 120 -6.65 15.93 -1.42
N SER A 121 -7.93 16.08 -1.76
CA SER A 121 -8.75 17.25 -1.39
C SER A 121 -9.92 16.89 -0.45
N THR A 122 -10.41 15.66 -0.54
CA THR A 122 -11.59 15.17 0.19
C THR A 122 -11.21 13.97 1.04
N GLY A 123 -11.79 13.88 2.24
CA GLY A 123 -11.60 12.74 3.13
C GLY A 123 -11.95 11.41 2.46
N PHE A 124 -11.28 10.38 2.94
CA PHE A 124 -11.24 8.99 2.48
C PHE A 124 -12.59 8.40 2.05
N ASP A 125 -12.79 8.25 0.73
CA ASP A 125 -13.79 7.33 0.16
C ASP A 125 -13.06 6.34 -0.76
N TYR A 126 -12.26 5.47 -0.14
CA TYR A 126 -11.48 4.47 -0.85
C TYR A 126 -12.40 3.46 -1.54
N GLU A 127 -13.49 3.11 -0.87
CA GLU A 127 -14.48 2.15 -1.34
C GLU A 127 -15.11 2.60 -2.66
N TYR A 128 -15.46 3.89 -2.78
CA TYR A 128 -15.94 4.45 -4.03
C TYR A 128 -14.89 4.39 -5.15
N GLU A 129 -13.64 4.80 -4.88
CA GLU A 129 -12.58 4.77 -5.89
C GLU A 129 -12.23 3.35 -6.34
N ILE A 130 -12.17 2.40 -5.41
CA ILE A 130 -11.95 0.98 -5.70
C ILE A 130 -13.09 0.46 -6.57
N PHE A 131 -14.35 0.64 -6.15
CA PHE A 131 -15.50 0.15 -6.90
C PHE A 131 -15.56 0.71 -8.32
N LYS A 132 -15.35 2.03 -8.45
CA LYS A 132 -15.35 2.73 -9.74
C LYS A 132 -14.23 2.20 -10.65
N PHE A 133 -13.04 2.01 -10.10
CA PHE A 133 -11.90 1.50 -10.87
C PHE A 133 -12.09 0.04 -11.29
N GLU A 134 -12.49 -0.85 -10.38
CA GLU A 134 -12.73 -2.26 -10.69
C GLU A 134 -13.79 -2.42 -11.78
N SER A 135 -14.89 -1.66 -11.68
CA SER A 135 -15.94 -1.66 -12.70
C SER A 135 -15.37 -1.30 -14.09
N ALA A 136 -14.60 -0.22 -14.18
CA ALA A 136 -13.99 0.21 -15.45
C ALA A 136 -12.95 -0.80 -15.99
N ARG A 137 -12.11 -1.34 -15.10
CA ARG A 137 -11.07 -2.33 -15.42
C ARG A 137 -11.71 -3.62 -15.93
N ASP A 138 -12.70 -4.15 -15.22
CA ASP A 138 -13.30 -5.45 -15.54
C ASP A 138 -14.09 -5.39 -16.85
N GLU A 139 -14.77 -4.27 -17.11
CA GLU A 139 -15.36 -4.01 -18.43
C GLU A 139 -14.30 -3.94 -19.53
N ALA A 140 -13.16 -3.28 -19.29
CA ALA A 140 -12.07 -3.19 -20.26
C ALA A 140 -11.44 -4.57 -20.55
N ILE A 141 -11.23 -5.39 -19.51
CA ILE A 141 -10.78 -6.79 -19.63
C ILE A 141 -11.77 -7.60 -20.47
N ALA A 142 -13.07 -7.50 -20.18
CA ALA A 142 -14.10 -8.20 -20.93
C ALA A 142 -14.12 -7.77 -22.41
N ARG A 143 -13.95 -6.48 -22.69
CA ARG A 143 -13.83 -5.96 -24.07
C ARG A 143 -12.59 -6.47 -24.78
N ALA A 144 -11.44 -6.51 -24.13
CA ALA A 144 -10.19 -7.02 -24.70
C ALA A 144 -10.30 -8.52 -25.04
N ARG A 145 -10.82 -9.32 -24.10
CA ARG A 145 -11.05 -10.77 -24.28
C ARG A 145 -12.01 -11.05 -25.44
N LYS A 146 -13.11 -10.30 -25.55
CA LYS A 146 -14.05 -10.42 -26.69
C LYS A 146 -13.40 -10.14 -28.04
N LYS A 147 -12.34 -9.33 -28.07
CA LYS A 147 -11.56 -9.02 -29.28
C LYS A 147 -10.40 -10.00 -29.51
N GLY A 148 -10.22 -11.00 -28.65
CA GLY A 148 -9.08 -11.93 -28.71
C GLY A 148 -7.73 -11.28 -28.39
N VAL A 149 -7.73 -10.13 -27.71
CA VAL A 149 -6.53 -9.40 -27.32
C VAL A 149 -6.20 -9.73 -25.87
N ASP A 150 -4.94 -10.02 -25.58
CA ASP A 150 -4.45 -10.14 -24.20
C ASP A 150 -4.63 -8.79 -23.48
N PRO A 151 -5.42 -8.72 -22.38
CA PRO A 151 -5.60 -7.50 -21.59
C PRO A 151 -4.30 -6.87 -21.08
N ARG A 152 -3.18 -7.60 -21.09
CA ARG A 152 -1.86 -7.14 -20.64
C ARG A 152 -0.93 -6.73 -21.78
N ALA A 153 -1.32 -6.91 -23.03
CA ALA A 153 -0.47 -6.63 -24.20
C ALA A 153 0.01 -5.18 -24.26
N GLY A 154 -0.75 -4.24 -23.69
CA GLY A 154 -0.41 -2.82 -23.69
C GLY A 154 0.50 -2.38 -22.54
N ARG A 155 0.84 -3.25 -21.58
CA ARG A 155 1.61 -2.87 -20.38
C ARG A 155 3.03 -2.43 -20.71
N ASP A 156 3.49 -1.39 -20.03
CA ASP A 156 4.83 -0.81 -20.14
C ASP A 156 5.28 -0.33 -18.77
N ALA A 157 6.25 -1.03 -18.18
CA ALA A 157 6.75 -0.74 -16.84
C ALA A 157 7.34 0.67 -16.69
N ALA A 158 7.97 1.21 -17.74
CA ALA A 158 8.57 2.55 -17.69
C ALA A 158 7.46 3.62 -17.70
N ARG A 159 6.44 3.44 -18.54
CA ARG A 159 5.27 4.32 -18.55
C ARG A 159 4.51 4.24 -17.22
N ALA A 160 4.23 3.04 -16.73
CA ALA A 160 3.54 2.82 -15.47
C ALA A 160 4.28 3.49 -14.30
N THR A 161 5.62 3.39 -14.25
CA THR A 161 6.44 4.04 -13.21
C THR A 161 6.36 5.56 -13.28
N LYS A 162 6.38 6.13 -14.49
CA LYS A 162 6.22 7.57 -14.70
C LYS A 162 4.84 8.04 -14.26
N THR A 163 3.79 7.34 -14.66
CA THR A 163 2.40 7.65 -14.27
C THR A 163 2.21 7.53 -12.75
N ALA A 164 2.74 6.47 -12.13
CA ALA A 164 2.70 6.31 -10.67
C ALA A 164 3.39 7.46 -9.95
N THR A 165 4.54 7.90 -10.45
CA THR A 165 5.27 9.07 -9.93
C THR A 165 4.38 10.32 -10.00
N GLU A 166 3.85 10.66 -11.18
CA GLU A 166 3.02 11.85 -11.39
C GLU A 166 1.75 11.85 -10.51
N VAL A 167 1.10 10.70 -10.38
CA VAL A 167 -0.11 10.54 -9.56
C VAL A 167 0.20 10.71 -8.06
N LEU A 168 1.33 10.18 -7.58
CA LEU A 168 1.79 10.36 -6.19
C LEU A 168 2.23 11.80 -5.92
N GLU A 169 2.97 12.44 -6.84
CA GLU A 169 3.35 13.85 -6.75
C GLU A 169 2.11 14.75 -6.66
N LEU A 170 1.09 14.48 -7.46
CA LEU A 170 -0.18 15.21 -7.44
C LEU A 170 -0.92 15.02 -6.09
N CYS A 171 -0.97 13.79 -5.59
CA CYS A 171 -1.63 13.47 -4.33
C CYS A 171 -0.95 14.14 -3.13
N CYS A 172 0.39 14.14 -3.11
CA CYS A 172 1.20 14.69 -2.01
C CYS A 172 1.37 16.21 -2.10
N GLY A 173 1.50 16.75 -3.32
CA GLY A 173 1.80 18.16 -3.57
C GLY A 173 0.65 19.12 -3.21
N ALA A 174 -0.58 18.62 -3.07
CA ALA A 174 -1.74 19.45 -2.77
C ALA A 174 -1.73 20.08 -1.36
N THR A 175 -1.00 19.49 -0.40
CA THR A 175 -1.08 19.92 1.01
C THR A 175 -0.04 20.97 1.37
N ASN A 176 1.23 20.78 0.98
CA ASN A 176 2.35 21.65 1.41
C ASN A 176 3.36 21.99 0.29
N GLY A 177 3.07 21.62 -0.97
CA GLY A 177 4.06 21.61 -2.04
C GLY A 177 5.08 20.48 -1.89
N LEU A 178 5.80 20.17 -2.97
CA LEU A 178 6.68 19.00 -3.05
C LEU A 178 8.15 19.39 -2.94
N THR A 179 8.88 18.80 -1.99
CA THR A 179 10.32 19.04 -1.79
C THR A 179 11.14 18.14 -2.71
N THR A 180 12.40 18.50 -2.97
CA THR A 180 13.31 17.66 -3.78
C THR A 180 13.52 16.27 -3.15
N GLU A 181 13.68 16.22 -1.83
CA GLU A 181 13.79 14.95 -1.09
C GLU A 181 12.51 14.12 -1.19
N GLY A 182 11.34 14.76 -1.04
CA GLY A 182 10.05 14.08 -1.18
C GLY A 182 9.83 13.52 -2.59
N LYS A 183 10.26 14.24 -3.63
CA LYS A 183 10.29 13.71 -5.01
C LYS A 183 11.18 12.47 -5.14
N GLY A 184 12.33 12.47 -4.47
CA GLY A 184 13.23 11.31 -4.40
C GLY A 184 12.54 10.09 -3.80
N HIS A 185 11.92 10.24 -2.63
CA HIS A 185 11.18 9.16 -2.00
C HIS A 185 9.99 8.69 -2.85
N ILE A 186 9.25 9.61 -3.49
CA ILE A 186 8.13 9.27 -4.38
C ILE A 186 8.62 8.43 -5.56
N ALA A 187 9.75 8.77 -6.17
CA ALA A 187 10.33 8.00 -7.26
C ALA A 187 10.68 6.56 -6.84
N VAL A 188 11.27 6.38 -5.64
CA VAL A 188 11.56 5.06 -5.08
C VAL A 188 10.27 4.26 -4.87
N VAL A 189 9.24 4.87 -4.28
CA VAL A 189 7.94 4.22 -4.05
C VAL A 189 7.26 3.86 -5.36
N ALA A 190 7.24 4.75 -6.34
CA ALA A 190 6.66 4.49 -7.65
C ALA A 190 7.37 3.32 -8.35
N ALA A 191 8.70 3.28 -8.35
CA ALA A 191 9.45 2.18 -8.96
C ALA A 191 9.13 0.84 -8.30
N ALA A 192 9.25 0.74 -6.98
CA ALA A 192 9.02 -0.50 -6.23
C ALA A 192 7.55 -1.00 -6.32
N THR A 193 6.60 -0.07 -6.45
CA THR A 193 5.17 -0.43 -6.57
C THR A 193 4.78 -0.92 -7.95
N MET A 194 5.54 -0.59 -9.00
CA MET A 194 5.34 -1.08 -10.37
C MET A 194 6.04 -2.40 -10.66
N GLU A 195 7.00 -2.81 -9.83
CA GLU A 195 7.57 -4.17 -9.91
C GLU A 195 6.46 -5.21 -9.75
N ALA A 196 6.56 -6.30 -10.51
CA ALA A 196 5.60 -7.38 -10.44
C ALA A 196 5.48 -7.92 -9.01
N VAL A 197 4.23 -8.20 -8.61
CA VAL A 197 3.89 -8.84 -7.33
C VAL A 197 4.17 -10.33 -7.39
#